data_AF-A0AAX1N9B7-F1
#
_entry.id   AF-A0AAX1N9B7-F1
#
_cell.length_a   1.000
_cell.length_b   1.000
_cell.length_c   1.000
_cell.angle_alpha   90.00
_cell.angle_beta   90.00
_cell.angle_gamma   90.00
#
_symmetry.space_group_name_H-M   'P 1'
#
loop_
_entity.id
_entity.type
_entity.pdbx_description
1 polymer ?
#
loop_
_entity_poly.entity_id
_entity_poly.type
_entity_poly.pdbx_seq_one_letter_code
_entity_poly.pdbx_strand_id
1 'polypeptide(L)'
;MKKQLILFGLLLYSICSFGQDIIELKEKSDYKKAEPMVIKICSFLFNNPVTHEKETRQAGASYIVQWMSGTPDYTFTVTQEGMQLIGSKQEYMALYMAAQTMVVLENKDKKLTPEQIEKGGIDLLINYCSNPANNIKLSKSMKKYKKKNGV
;
A
#
# COMPACT_ATOMS: atom_id res chain seq x y z
N MET A 1 4.06 -27.21 42.81
CA MET A 1 5.18 -26.31 42.46
C MET A 1 5.24 -26.16 40.94
N LYS A 2 4.49 -25.18 40.41
CA LYS A 2 5.03 -23.90 39.91
C LYS A 2 5.77 -23.91 38.56
N LYS A 3 5.81 -25.03 37.80
CA LYS A 3 6.49 -25.04 36.48
C LYS A 3 5.61 -25.37 35.26
N GLN A 4 4.31 -25.55 35.42
CA GLN A 4 3.40 -25.92 34.31
C GLN A 4 2.32 -24.87 34.01
N LEU A 5 2.36 -23.71 34.67
CA LEU A 5 1.44 -22.58 34.44
C LEU A 5 2.09 -21.40 33.71
N ILE A 6 3.34 -21.54 33.26
CA ILE A 6 4.08 -20.53 32.50
C ILE A 6 4.35 -21.08 31.11
N LEU A 7 3.30 -21.44 30.37
CA LEU A 7 3.45 -21.69 28.92
C LEU A 7 2.19 -21.37 28.10
N PHE A 8 1.18 -20.75 28.72
CA PHE A 8 -0.09 -20.41 28.07
C PHE A 8 -0.34 -18.89 28.00
N GLY A 9 0.69 -18.07 28.24
CA GLY A 9 0.61 -16.61 28.31
C GLY A 9 1.46 -15.84 27.31
N LEU A 10 1.96 -16.49 26.24
CA LEU A 10 2.85 -15.86 25.24
C LEU A 10 2.34 -15.93 23.79
N LEU A 11 1.08 -16.35 23.57
CA LEU A 11 0.48 -16.41 22.22
C LEU A 11 -0.42 -15.21 21.86
N LEU A 12 -0.34 -14.11 22.62
CA LEU A 12 -1.11 -12.89 22.35
C LEU A 12 -0.26 -11.63 22.07
N TYR A 13 1.02 -11.79 21.77
CA TYR A 13 1.85 -10.70 21.22
C TYR A 13 1.78 -10.68 19.69
N SER A 14 0.58 -10.48 19.15
CA SER A 14 0.44 -9.95 17.79
C SER A 14 -0.69 -8.93 17.76
N ILE A 15 -0.67 -8.04 18.75
CA ILE A 15 -1.43 -6.79 18.68
C ILE A 15 -0.66 -5.91 17.70
N CYS A 16 -1.26 -5.64 16.53
CA CYS A 16 -0.75 -4.68 15.57
C CYS A 16 -0.81 -3.27 16.17
N SER A 17 0.14 -2.91 17.03
CA SER A 17 0.41 -1.52 17.38
C SER A 17 0.99 -0.83 16.14
N PHE A 18 0.13 -0.28 15.29
CA PHE A 18 0.54 0.73 14.31
C PHE A 18 0.84 2.09 14.98
N GLY A 19 0.56 2.24 16.27
CA GLY A 19 0.65 3.52 16.98
C GLY A 19 1.97 3.81 17.71
N GLN A 20 2.88 2.85 17.90
CA GLN A 20 4.03 3.06 18.79
C GLN A 20 5.24 3.72 18.13
N ASP A 21 5.36 3.79 16.79
CA ASP A 21 6.55 4.33 16.12
C ASP A 21 6.27 5.12 14.83
N ILE A 22 5.11 5.79 14.68
CA ILE A 22 4.84 6.59 13.46
C ILE A 22 5.87 7.72 13.34
N ILE A 23 6.71 7.65 12.29
CA ILE A 23 7.70 8.68 12.00
C ILE A 23 6.97 9.88 11.41
N GLU A 24 7.03 11.01 12.10
CA GLU A 24 6.52 12.28 11.58
C GLU A 24 7.38 12.75 10.40
N LEU A 25 6.73 13.18 9.31
CA LEU A 25 7.40 13.53 8.05
C LEU A 25 7.57 15.04 7.92
N LYS A 26 8.65 15.59 8.51
CA LYS A 26 8.93 17.04 8.50
C LYS A 26 10.12 17.39 7.64
N GLU A 27 11.25 16.78 7.94
CA GLU A 27 12.52 17.05 7.28
C GLU A 27 12.79 16.02 6.19
N LYS A 28 13.62 16.36 5.19
CA LYS A 28 13.97 15.45 4.09
C LYS A 28 14.46 14.07 4.56
N SER A 29 15.19 14.03 5.68
CA SER A 29 15.74 12.78 6.22
C SER A 29 14.65 11.83 6.75
N ASP A 30 13.49 12.37 7.14
CA ASP A 30 12.43 11.59 7.78
C ASP A 30 11.76 10.66 6.77
N TYR A 31 11.59 11.11 5.53
CA TYR A 31 11.03 10.30 4.44
C TYR A 31 11.85 9.04 4.19
N LYS A 32 13.18 9.12 4.23
CA LYS A 32 14.04 7.94 4.08
C LYS A 32 13.91 7.00 5.27
N LYS A 33 13.95 7.55 6.49
CA LYS A 33 13.78 6.79 7.74
C LYS A 33 12.41 6.10 7.81
N ALA A 34 11.39 6.70 7.21
CA ALA A 34 10.02 6.19 7.18
C ALA A 34 9.80 5.05 6.16
N GLU A 35 10.72 4.79 5.22
CA GLU A 35 10.53 3.74 4.20
C GLU A 35 10.11 2.38 4.79
N PRO A 36 10.71 1.84 5.88
CA PRO A 36 10.28 0.57 6.47
C PRO A 36 8.83 0.60 6.98
N MET A 37 8.41 1.74 7.55
CA MET A 37 7.04 1.94 7.98
C MET A 37 6.08 2.00 6.79
N VAL A 38 6.44 2.74 5.75
CA VAL A 38 5.64 2.85 4.53
C VAL A 38 5.45 1.48 3.88
N ILE A 39 6.51 0.65 3.82
CA ILE A 39 6.42 -0.74 3.37
C ILE A 39 5.43 -1.52 4.24
N LYS A 40 5.53 -1.43 5.57
CA LYS A 40 4.62 -2.12 6.49
C LYS A 40 3.16 -1.72 6.27
N ILE A 41 2.88 -0.43 6.07
CA ILE A 41 1.53 0.08 5.79
C ILE A 41 1.03 -0.44 4.43
N CYS A 42 1.85 -0.37 3.38
CA CYS A 42 1.47 -0.89 2.07
C CYS A 42 1.16 -2.40 2.15
N SER A 43 2.05 -3.19 2.76
CA SER A 43 1.82 -4.63 2.98
C SER A 43 0.54 -4.90 3.77
N PHE A 44 0.22 -4.10 4.78
CA PHE A 44 -1.06 -4.21 5.49
C PHE A 44 -2.26 -3.98 4.56
N LEU A 45 -2.21 -2.96 3.70
CA LEU A 45 -3.29 -2.68 2.75
C LEU A 45 -3.49 -3.80 1.72
N PHE A 46 -2.40 -4.45 1.27
CA PHE A 46 -2.40 -5.49 0.23
C PHE A 46 -2.58 -6.92 0.76
N ASN A 47 -2.25 -7.20 2.02
CA ASN A 47 -2.41 -8.52 2.63
C ASN A 47 -3.77 -8.70 3.33
N ASN A 48 -4.57 -7.64 3.42
CA ASN A 48 -5.88 -7.67 4.07
C ASN A 48 -6.99 -7.19 3.13
N PRO A 49 -8.22 -7.73 3.24
CA PRO A 49 -9.37 -7.25 2.48
C PRO A 49 -9.70 -5.79 2.75
N VAL A 50 -10.36 -5.11 1.81
CA VAL A 50 -10.69 -3.67 1.96
C VAL A 50 -11.64 -3.37 3.12
N THR A 51 -12.34 -4.39 3.61
CA THR A 51 -13.27 -4.31 4.75
C THR A 51 -12.56 -4.46 6.10
N HIS A 52 -11.29 -4.85 6.14
CA HIS A 52 -10.54 -5.06 7.37
C HIS A 52 -10.04 -3.71 7.93
N GLU A 53 -10.36 -3.41 9.19
CA GLU A 53 -9.89 -2.23 9.93
C GLU A 53 -9.92 -0.91 9.13
N LYS A 54 -11.13 -0.48 8.74
CA LYS A 54 -11.33 0.69 7.87
C LYS A 54 -10.58 1.95 8.32
N GLU A 55 -10.57 2.23 9.62
CA GLU A 55 -9.88 3.40 10.19
C GLU A 55 -8.36 3.28 10.04
N THR A 56 -7.78 2.12 10.36
CA THR A 56 -6.36 1.82 10.13
C THR A 56 -5.99 1.99 8.66
N ARG A 57 -6.83 1.49 7.75
CA ARG A 57 -6.61 1.63 6.30
C ARG A 57 -6.63 3.10 5.87
N GLN A 58 -7.57 3.90 6.40
CA GLN A 58 -7.67 5.32 6.09
C GLN A 58 -6.44 6.08 6.60
N ALA A 59 -6.02 5.86 7.84
CA ALA A 59 -4.82 6.47 8.41
C ALA A 59 -3.57 6.08 7.61
N GLY A 60 -3.44 4.80 7.25
CA GLY A 60 -2.35 4.31 6.41
C GLY A 60 -2.31 4.95 5.03
N ALA A 61 -3.48 5.08 4.37
CA ALA A 61 -3.58 5.76 3.08
C ALA A 61 -3.17 7.24 3.18
N SER A 62 -3.60 7.95 4.24
CA SER A 62 -3.18 9.33 4.49
C SER A 62 -1.67 9.45 4.72
N TYR A 63 -1.06 8.53 5.47
CA TYR A 63 0.38 8.51 5.69
C TYR A 63 1.16 8.27 4.39
N ILE A 64 0.69 7.35 3.54
CA ILE A 64 1.27 7.09 2.21
C ILE A 64 1.20 8.36 1.35
N VAL A 65 0.05 9.05 1.31
CA VAL A 65 -0.09 10.29 0.53
C VAL A 65 0.89 11.36 1.01
N GLN A 66 1.04 11.54 2.32
CA GLN A 66 2.03 12.48 2.89
C GLN A 66 3.45 12.10 2.47
N TRP A 67 3.81 10.82 2.58
CA TRP A 67 5.12 10.35 2.18
C TRP A 67 5.40 10.52 0.69
N MET A 68 4.45 10.13 -0.18
CA MET A 68 4.56 10.29 -1.63
C MET A 68 4.73 11.75 -2.04
N SER A 69 4.08 12.67 -1.31
CA SER A 69 4.09 14.10 -1.64
C SER A 69 5.39 14.81 -1.22
N GLY A 70 6.12 14.27 -0.24
CA GLY A 70 7.28 14.94 0.34
C GLY A 70 8.62 14.21 0.18
N THR A 71 8.63 12.95 -0.27
CA THR A 71 9.88 12.21 -0.47
C THR A 71 10.73 12.86 -1.57
N PRO A 72 12.03 13.13 -1.32
CA PRO A 72 12.92 13.73 -2.33
C PRO A 72 13.46 12.71 -3.33
N ASP A 73 13.36 11.41 -3.02
CA ASP A 73 14.01 10.32 -3.77
C ASP A 73 13.15 9.80 -4.93
N TYR A 74 11.84 10.02 -4.87
CA TYR A 74 10.89 9.44 -5.82
C TYR A 74 9.93 10.51 -6.35
N THR A 75 9.53 10.36 -7.60
CA THR A 75 8.51 11.20 -8.23
C THR A 75 7.38 10.30 -8.70
N PHE A 76 6.17 10.61 -8.23
CA PHE A 76 4.96 9.90 -8.62
C PHE A 76 4.20 10.75 -9.64
N THR A 77 3.59 10.07 -10.62
CA THR A 77 2.69 10.72 -11.57
C THR A 77 1.37 9.99 -11.53
N VAL A 78 0.30 10.76 -11.45
CA VAL A 78 -1.07 10.29 -11.58
C VAL A 78 -1.57 10.81 -12.91
N THR A 79 -1.53 9.96 -13.94
CA THR A 79 -1.95 10.33 -15.29
C THR A 79 -3.46 10.34 -15.41
N GLN A 80 -3.97 11.03 -16.44
CA GLN A 80 -5.40 11.02 -16.72
C GLN A 80 -5.88 9.61 -17.07
N GLU A 81 -5.07 8.83 -17.79
CA GLU A 81 -5.34 7.44 -18.11
C GLU A 81 -5.40 6.57 -16.85
N GLY A 82 -4.46 6.74 -15.92
CA GLY A 82 -4.46 6.08 -14.61
C GLY A 82 -5.75 6.39 -13.84
N MET A 83 -6.12 7.67 -13.76
CA MET A 83 -7.36 8.13 -13.12
C MET A 83 -8.62 7.55 -13.75
N GLN A 84 -8.71 7.51 -15.07
CA GLN A 84 -9.84 6.90 -15.78
C GLN A 84 -9.92 5.38 -15.57
N LEU A 85 -8.78 4.72 -15.41
CA LEU A 85 -8.70 3.29 -15.15
C LEU A 85 -9.20 2.94 -13.76
N ILE A 86 -8.73 3.66 -12.73
CA ILE A 86 -9.10 3.40 -11.34
C ILE A 86 -10.49 3.94 -11.00
N GLY A 87 -10.93 5.01 -11.66
CA GLY A 87 -12.19 5.68 -11.38
C GLY A 87 -12.17 6.49 -10.08
N SER A 88 -13.34 6.82 -9.53
CA SER A 88 -13.46 7.76 -8.40
C SER A 88 -13.66 7.12 -7.03
N LYS A 89 -13.58 5.78 -6.90
CA LYS A 89 -13.73 5.16 -5.58
C LYS A 89 -12.49 5.40 -4.73
N GLN A 90 -12.70 5.88 -3.50
CA GLN A 90 -11.62 6.20 -2.57
C GLN A 90 -10.72 4.99 -2.30
N GLU A 91 -11.27 3.78 -2.19
CA GLU A 91 -10.50 2.57 -1.97
C GLU A 91 -9.56 2.25 -3.14
N TYR A 92 -9.99 2.49 -4.38
CA TYR A 92 -9.13 2.30 -5.55
C TYR A 92 -8.00 3.33 -5.55
N MET A 93 -8.28 4.60 -5.23
CA MET A 93 -7.25 5.62 -5.16
C MET A 93 -6.20 5.30 -4.09
N ALA A 94 -6.65 4.94 -2.88
CA ALA A 94 -5.75 4.58 -1.78
C ALA A 94 -4.85 3.39 -2.15
N LEU A 95 -5.43 2.32 -2.71
CA LEU A 95 -4.67 1.14 -3.14
C LEU A 95 -3.76 1.46 -4.33
N TYR A 96 -4.17 2.33 -5.24
CA TYR A 96 -3.37 2.76 -6.38
C TYR A 96 -2.09 3.48 -5.96
N MET A 97 -2.22 4.45 -5.05
CA MET A 97 -1.10 5.19 -4.46
C MET A 97 -0.17 4.27 -3.66
N ALA A 98 -0.75 3.38 -2.85
CA ALA A 98 0.00 2.36 -2.12
C ALA A 98 0.76 1.40 -3.06
N ALA A 99 0.13 0.99 -4.18
CA ALA A 99 0.77 0.11 -5.17
C ALA A 99 1.99 0.75 -5.80
N GLN A 100 1.87 2.00 -6.27
CA GLN A 100 3.01 2.74 -6.82
C GLN A 100 4.13 2.91 -5.80
N THR A 101 3.77 3.15 -4.54
CA THR A 101 4.72 3.25 -3.43
C THR A 101 5.46 1.92 -3.22
N MET A 102 4.78 0.77 -3.25
CA MET A 102 5.46 -0.53 -3.20
C MET A 102 6.42 -0.73 -4.37
N VAL A 103 6.01 -0.37 -5.60
CA VAL A 103 6.86 -0.54 -6.79
C VAL A 103 8.21 0.16 -6.62
N VAL A 104 8.21 1.41 -6.15
CA VAL A 104 9.48 2.14 -5.96
C VAL A 104 10.30 1.57 -4.80
N LEU A 105 9.65 1.16 -3.71
CA LEU A 105 10.33 0.64 -2.51
C LEU A 105 10.83 -0.80 -2.68
N GLU A 106 10.29 -1.58 -3.60
CA GLU A 106 10.77 -2.92 -3.97
C GLU A 106 11.83 -2.88 -5.07
N ASN A 107 12.01 -1.75 -5.75
CA ASN A 107 12.96 -1.58 -6.85
C ASN A 107 13.95 -0.43 -6.60
N LYS A 108 14.38 -0.23 -5.34
CA LYS A 108 15.26 0.88 -4.93
C LYS A 108 16.57 0.97 -5.73
N ASP A 109 17.07 -0.15 -6.22
CA ASP A 109 18.31 -0.24 -7.00
C ASP A 109 18.12 0.09 -8.49
N LYS A 110 16.88 0.39 -8.92
CA LYS A 110 16.54 0.70 -10.32
C LYS A 110 15.99 2.10 -10.43
N LYS A 111 16.45 2.83 -11.45
CA LYS A 111 15.84 4.09 -11.85
C LYS A 111 14.61 3.81 -12.72
N LEU A 112 13.43 3.85 -12.11
CA LEU A 112 12.16 3.71 -12.83
C LEU A 112 11.67 5.07 -13.36
N THR A 113 11.06 5.08 -14.54
CA THR A 113 10.32 6.24 -15.03
C THR A 113 8.96 6.33 -14.34
N PRO A 114 8.32 7.52 -14.29
CA PRO A 114 6.98 7.65 -13.73
C PRO A 114 5.95 6.70 -14.36
N GLU A 115 6.05 6.44 -15.67
CA GLU A 115 5.16 5.52 -16.39
C GLU A 115 5.40 4.06 -15.97
N GLN A 116 6.66 3.68 -15.69
CA GLN A 116 6.98 2.34 -15.18
C GLN A 116 6.43 2.14 -13.76
N ILE A 117 6.54 3.17 -12.91
CA ILE A 117 5.97 3.16 -11.55
C ILE A 117 4.46 3.03 -11.62
N GLU A 118 3.81 3.85 -12.45
CA GLU A 118 2.37 3.84 -12.62
C GLU A 118 1.87 2.50 -13.16
N LYS A 119 2.51 1.97 -14.21
CA LYS A 119 2.18 0.66 -14.77
C LYS A 119 2.29 -0.45 -13.73
N GLY A 120 3.41 -0.52 -13.01
CA GLY A 120 3.59 -1.52 -11.95
C GLY A 120 2.53 -1.38 -10.84
N GLY A 121 2.15 -0.15 -10.50
CA GLY A 121 1.10 0.14 -9.53
C GLY A 121 -0.28 -0.33 -9.99
N ILE A 122 -0.62 -0.12 -11.26
CA ILE A 122 -1.86 -0.63 -11.86
C ILE A 122 -1.88 -2.16 -11.82
N ASP A 123 -0.77 -2.80 -12.19
CA ASP A 123 -0.67 -4.26 -12.25
C ASP A 123 -0.88 -4.89 -10.86
N LEU A 124 -0.22 -4.34 -9.83
CA LEU A 124 -0.41 -4.75 -8.44
C LEU A 124 -1.85 -4.54 -7.94
N LEU A 125 -2.46 -3.39 -8.24
CA LEU A 125 -3.86 -3.10 -7.88
C LEU A 125 -4.83 -4.09 -8.54
N ILE A 126 -4.62 -4.42 -9.82
CA ILE A 126 -5.45 -5.37 -10.54
C ILE A 126 -5.30 -6.78 -9.96
N ASN A 127 -4.08 -7.19 -9.59
CA ASN A 127 -3.84 -8.47 -8.94
C ASN A 127 -4.57 -8.56 -7.60
N TYR A 128 -4.46 -7.53 -6.77
CA TYR A 128 -5.20 -7.43 -5.51
C TYR A 128 -6.72 -7.50 -5.74
N CYS A 129 -7.27 -6.70 -6.65
CA CYS A 129 -8.71 -6.68 -6.94
C CYS A 129 -9.21 -7.96 -7.65
N SER A 130 -8.31 -8.78 -8.19
CA SER A 130 -8.67 -10.06 -8.83
C SER A 130 -8.94 -11.16 -7.81
N ASN A 131 -8.45 -11.02 -6.57
CA ASN A 131 -8.72 -11.97 -5.51
C ASN A 131 -10.08 -11.66 -4.85
N PRO A 132 -11.08 -12.56 -4.96
CA PRO A 132 -12.40 -12.32 -4.37
C PRO A 132 -12.37 -12.18 -2.84
N ALA A 133 -11.38 -12.75 -2.15
CA ALA A 133 -11.20 -12.61 -0.70
C ALA A 133 -10.95 -11.17 -0.28
N ASN A 134 -10.47 -10.31 -1.18
CA ASN A 134 -10.18 -8.91 -0.89
C ASN A 134 -11.43 -8.01 -0.83
N ASN A 135 -12.63 -8.57 -1.06
CA ASN A 135 -13.92 -7.88 -0.96
C ASN A 135 -14.03 -6.62 -1.83
N ILE A 136 -13.30 -6.59 -2.95
CA ILE A 136 -13.36 -5.51 -3.92
C ILE A 136 -13.31 -6.10 -5.33
N LYS A 137 -14.18 -5.62 -6.22
CA LYS A 137 -14.26 -6.09 -7.60
C LYS A 137 -13.41 -5.21 -8.51
N LEU A 138 -12.87 -5.79 -9.58
CA LEU A 138 -12.32 -5.01 -10.69
C LEU A 138 -13.38 -4.10 -11.34
N SER A 139 -13.02 -2.86 -11.63
CA SER A 139 -13.83 -1.96 -12.47
C SER A 139 -13.90 -2.48 -13.93
N LYS A 140 -14.83 -1.94 -14.74
CA LYS A 140 -14.89 -2.28 -16.18
C LYS A 140 -13.58 -1.93 -16.90
N SER A 141 -13.01 -0.77 -16.59
CA SER A 141 -11.73 -0.29 -17.15
C SER A 141 -10.56 -1.19 -16.74
N MET A 142 -10.49 -1.59 -15.46
CA MET A 142 -9.48 -2.53 -14.97
C MET A 142 -9.57 -3.90 -15.64
N LYS A 143 -10.79 -4.45 -15.84
CA LYS A 143 -10.97 -5.72 -16.57
C LYS A 143 -10.48 -5.63 -18.02
N LYS A 144 -10.76 -4.51 -18.70
CA LYS A 144 -10.28 -4.26 -20.06
C LYS A 144 -8.75 -4.16 -20.11
N TYR A 145 -8.16 -3.43 -19.16
CA TYR A 145 -6.71 -3.32 -19.02
C TYR A 145 -6.07 -4.69 -18.79
N LYS A 146 -6.61 -5.46 -17.84
CA LYS A 146 -6.19 -6.82 -17.51
C LYS A 146 -6.09 -7.70 -18.77
N LYS A 147 -7.19 -7.76 -19.53
CA LYS A 147 -7.28 -8.53 -20.79
C LYS A 147 -6.26 -8.06 -21.84
N LYS A 148 -6.04 -6.75 -21.97
CA LYS A 148 -5.12 -6.18 -22.98
C LYS A 148 -3.65 -6.48 -22.66
N ASN A 149 -3.28 -6.46 -21.39
CA ASN A 149 -1.89 -6.49 -20.96
C ASN A 149 -1.42 -7.84 -20.39
N GLY A 150 -2.32 -8.81 -20.20
CA GLY A 150 -1.95 -10.15 -19.70
C GLY A 150 -1.58 -10.16 -18.21
N VAL A 151 -2.18 -9.25 -17.44
CA VAL A 151 -2.08 -9.18 -15.97
C VAL A 151 -3.30 -9.83 -15.35
#